data_AF-A0A2E8H7E0-F1
#
_entry.id   AF-A0A2E8H7E0-F1
#
_cell.length_a   1.000
_cell.length_b   1.000
_cell.length_c   1.000
_cell.angle_alpha   90.00
_cell.angle_beta   90.00
_cell.angle_gamma   90.00
#
_symmetry.space_group_name_H-M   'P 1'
#
loop_
_entity.id
_entity.type
_entity.pdbx_description
1 polymer ?
#
loop_
_entity_poly.entity_id
_entity_poly.type
_entity_poly.pdbx_seq_one_letter_code
_entity_poly.pdbx_strand_id
1 'polypeptide(L)'
;MATAWLQNRGYQVQPGSRIHDRYHYLAGRDADRARDVMDAFLDDDVDGILCVRGGFGTGRLVDLLDYDAIAAHPKPLIGFS
;
A
#
# COMPACT_ATOMS: atom_id res chain seq x y z
N MET A 1 -5.34 -16.62 -0.90
CA MET A 1 -5.96 -16.83 -2.24
C MET A 1 -5.46 -15.82 -3.26
N ALA A 2 -5.49 -14.50 -2.99
CA ALA A 2 -4.96 -13.49 -3.93
C ALA A 2 -3.44 -13.56 -4.13
N THR A 3 -2.66 -13.73 -3.06
CA THR A 3 -1.19 -13.86 -3.13
C THR A 3 -0.75 -15.04 -4.01
N ALA A 4 -1.34 -16.22 -3.78
CA ALA A 4 -1.07 -17.41 -4.58
C ALA A 4 -1.40 -17.22 -6.08
N TRP A 5 -2.46 -16.47 -6.40
CA TRP A 5 -2.83 -16.17 -7.78
C TRP A 5 -1.78 -15.33 -8.52
N LEU A 6 -1.18 -14.36 -7.83
CA LEU A 6 -0.09 -13.52 -8.34
C LEU A 6 1.21 -14.30 -8.43
N GLN A 7 1.55 -15.07 -7.40
CA GLN A 7 2.75 -15.90 -7.38
C GLN A 7 2.75 -16.94 -8.51
N ASN A 8 1.62 -17.57 -8.79
CA ASN A 8 1.47 -18.50 -9.92
C ASN A 8 1.65 -17.83 -11.31
N ARG A 9 1.68 -16.50 -11.37
CA ARG A 9 1.95 -15.71 -12.58
C ARG A 9 3.36 -15.13 -12.61
N GLY A 10 4.21 -15.53 -11.68
CA GLY A 10 5.62 -15.14 -11.63
C GLY A 10 5.91 -13.88 -10.84
N TYR A 11 4.93 -13.29 -10.15
CA TYR A 11 5.17 -12.14 -9.29
C TYR A 11 5.72 -12.57 -7.93
N GLN A 12 6.73 -11.84 -7.45
CA GLN A 12 7.07 -11.85 -6.03
C GLN A 12 6.06 -10.99 -5.28
N VAL A 13 5.51 -11.50 -4.19
CA VAL A 13 4.43 -10.82 -3.45
C VAL A 13 4.87 -10.61 -2.02
N GLN A 14 5.00 -9.35 -1.64
CA GLN A 14 5.30 -8.92 -0.29
C GLN A 14 4.06 -8.27 0.34
N PRO A 15 3.44 -8.90 1.35
CA PRO A 15 2.39 -8.25 2.12
C PRO A 15 2.94 -7.04 2.88
N GLY A 16 2.18 -5.94 2.92
CA GLY A 16 2.51 -4.79 3.75
C GLY A 16 2.59 -5.17 5.23
N SER A 17 3.46 -4.49 5.98
CA SER A 17 3.79 -4.85 7.37
C SER A 17 2.57 -4.80 8.30
N ARG A 18 1.56 -3.98 7.97
CA ARG A 18 0.34 -3.75 8.76
C ARG A 18 -0.93 -4.18 8.04
N ILE A 19 -0.82 -5.09 7.07
CA ILE A 19 -1.95 -5.56 6.25
C ILE A 19 -3.14 -6.12 7.06
N HIS A 20 -2.91 -6.54 8.31
CA HIS A 20 -3.93 -7.10 9.20
C HIS A 20 -4.36 -6.16 10.33
N ASP A 21 -3.80 -4.96 10.38
CA ASP A 21 -4.12 -3.99 11.43
C ASP A 21 -5.57 -3.51 11.34
N ARG A 22 -6.11 -3.14 12.50
CA ARG A 22 -7.47 -2.64 12.64
C ARG A 22 -7.50 -1.50 13.63
N TYR A 23 -8.22 -0.45 13.28
CA TYR A 23 -8.47 0.68 14.16
C TYR A 23 -9.92 1.13 13.99
N HIS A 24 -10.78 0.73 14.92
CA HIS A 24 -12.23 0.81 14.78
C HIS A 24 -12.70 0.19 13.45
N TYR A 25 -13.37 0.96 12.61
CA TYR A 25 -13.86 0.53 11.30
C TYR A 25 -12.83 0.69 10.16
N LEU A 26 -11.60 1.12 10.48
CA LEU A 26 -10.53 1.37 9.52
C LEU A 26 -9.45 0.29 9.58
N ALA A 27 -8.66 0.19 8.50
CA ALA A 27 -7.53 -0.73 8.33
C ALA A 27 -6.25 -0.27 9.06
N GLY A 28 -6.38 0.34 10.25
CA GLY A 28 -5.27 0.89 11.02
C GLY A 28 -5.33 2.40 11.21
N ARG A 29 -4.42 2.94 12.04
CA ARG A 29 -4.29 4.38 12.28
C ARG A 29 -3.76 5.08 11.03
N ASP A 30 -4.08 6.36 10.85
CA ASP A 30 -3.70 7.09 9.63
C ASP A 30 -2.19 7.11 9.40
N ALA A 31 -1.41 7.40 10.44
CA ALA A 31 0.06 7.42 10.37
C ALA A 31 0.65 6.06 10.00
N ASP A 32 0.07 4.96 10.50
CA ASP A 32 0.53 3.61 10.18
C ASP A 32 0.23 3.25 8.72
N ARG A 33 -0.96 3.60 8.23
CA ARG A 33 -1.36 3.37 6.83
C ARG A 33 -0.56 4.24 5.86
N ALA A 34 -0.30 5.49 6.21
CA ALA A 34 0.56 6.38 5.42
C ALA A 34 2.01 5.86 5.37
N ARG A 35 2.54 5.39 6.49
CA ARG A 35 3.87 4.75 6.53
C ARG A 35 3.94 3.52 5.63
N ASP A 36 2.96 2.61 5.67
CA ASP A 36 2.96 1.44 4.78
C ASP A 36 2.96 1.84 3.29
N VAL A 37 2.31 2.95 2.92
CA VAL A 37 2.37 3.49 1.55
C VAL A 37 3.77 4.03 1.25
N MET A 38 4.33 4.85 2.13
CA MET A 38 5.65 5.44 1.93
C MET A 38 6.76 4.38 1.89
N ASP A 39 6.71 3.39 2.76
CA ASP A 39 7.65 2.28 2.79
C ASP A 39 7.63 1.52 1.45
N ALA A 40 6.44 1.30 0.86
CA ALA A 40 6.33 0.65 -0.45
C ALA A 40 6.86 1.51 -1.61
N PHE A 41 6.73 2.84 -1.54
CA PHE A 41 7.34 3.75 -2.53
C PHE A 41 8.86 3.81 -2.40
N LEU A 42 9.38 3.88 -1.16
CA LEU A 42 10.81 4.02 -0.86
C LEU A 42 11.61 2.72 -1.02
N ASP A 43 10.93 1.57 -1.08
CA ASP A 43 11.57 0.28 -1.33
C ASP A 43 11.87 0.10 -2.82
N ASP A 44 13.15 0.19 -3.20
CA ASP A 44 13.60 0.06 -4.59
C ASP A 44 13.44 -1.37 -5.15
N ASP A 45 13.20 -2.39 -4.31
CA ASP A 45 12.87 -3.75 -4.75
C ASP A 45 11.38 -3.92 -5.11
N VAL A 46 10.55 -2.90 -4.84
CA VAL A 46 9.11 -2.92 -5.13
C VAL A 46 8.83 -2.30 -6.50
N ASP A 47 8.48 -3.14 -7.47
CA ASP A 47 8.11 -2.72 -8.83
C ASP A 47 6.68 -2.15 -8.94
N GLY A 48 5.81 -2.41 -7.95
CA GLY A 48 4.41 -1.98 -8.00
C GLY A 48 3.64 -2.25 -6.70
N ILE A 49 2.66 -1.39 -6.44
CA ILE A 49 1.87 -1.36 -5.21
C ILE A 49 0.43 -1.73 -5.54
N LEU A 50 -0.08 -2.82 -4.94
CA LEU A 50 -1.46 -3.27 -5.11
C LEU A 50 -2.26 -3.09 -3.83
N CYS A 51 -3.28 -2.24 -3.89
CA CYS A 51 -4.22 -2.04 -2.79
C CYS A 51 -5.05 -3.31 -2.56
N VAL A 52 -5.02 -3.82 -1.33
CA VAL A 52 -5.69 -5.08 -0.95
C VAL A 52 -7.21 -5.01 -1.11
N ARG A 53 -7.81 -3.85 -0.83
CA ARG A 53 -9.24 -3.55 -0.97
C ARG A 53 -9.48 -2.05 -0.89
N GLY A 54 -10.64 -1.60 -1.37
CA GLY A 54 -11.17 -0.28 -1.02
C GLY A 54 -11.84 -0.23 0.36
N GLY A 55 -12.45 0.91 0.64
CA GLY A 55 -13.13 1.20 1.91
C GLY A 55 -13.21 2.70 2.17
N PHE A 56 -13.47 3.06 3.41
CA PHE A 56 -13.50 4.47 3.84
C PHE A 56 -12.17 4.88 4.49
N GLY A 57 -11.84 6.17 4.39
CA GLY A 57 -10.75 6.77 5.16
C GLY A 57 -9.40 6.85 4.44
N THR A 58 -9.33 6.55 3.14
CA THR A 58 -8.11 6.76 2.33
C THR A 58 -7.80 8.24 2.14
N GLY A 59 -8.80 9.10 1.96
CA GLY A 59 -8.60 10.56 1.83
C GLY A 59 -7.93 11.20 3.05
N ARG A 60 -7.93 10.54 4.21
CA ARG A 60 -7.26 11.01 5.43
C ARG A 60 -5.73 10.88 5.37
N LEU A 61 -5.19 10.22 4.35
CA LEU A 61 -3.76 9.96 4.20
C LEU A 61 -3.08 11.03 3.37
N VAL A 62 -3.83 11.79 2.57
CA VAL A 62 -3.29 12.74 1.57
C VAL A 62 -2.28 13.69 2.18
N ASP A 63 -2.59 14.27 3.34
CA ASP A 63 -1.70 15.24 4.02
C ASP A 63 -0.51 14.58 4.76
N LEU A 64 -0.44 13.25 4.79
CA LEU A 64 0.61 12.48 5.47
C LEU A 64 1.64 11.87 4.52
N LEU A 65 1.44 11.99 3.20
CA LEU A 65 2.32 11.45 2.19
C LEU A 65 3.39 12.47 1.79
N ASP A 66 4.61 11.99 1.60
CA ASP A 66 5.69 12.78 1.00
C ASP A 66 5.64 12.62 -0.53
N TYR A 67 5.03 13.62 -1.17
CA TYR A 67 4.84 13.60 -2.62
C TYR A 67 6.14 13.80 -3.41
N ASP A 68 7.15 14.46 -2.84
CA ASP A 68 8.45 14.62 -3.49
C ASP A 68 9.18 13.27 -3.51
N ALA A 69 9.13 12.52 -2.41
CA ALA A 69 9.62 11.15 -2.35
C ALA A 69 8.86 10.23 -3.31
N ILE A 70 7.52 10.31 -3.37
CA ILE A 70 6.73 9.53 -4.33
C ILE A 70 7.14 9.85 -5.78
N ALA A 71 7.33 11.14 -6.09
CA ALA A 71 7.76 11.57 -7.43
C ALA A 71 9.18 11.09 -7.78
N ALA A 72 10.06 10.97 -6.79
CA ALA A 72 11.42 10.43 -6.95
C ALA A 72 11.47 8.91 -7.15
N HIS A 73 10.47 8.16 -6.66
CA HIS A 73 10.37 6.70 -6.76
C HIS A 73 9.11 6.26 -7.54
N PRO A 74 8.99 6.59 -8.84
CA PRO A 74 7.78 6.34 -9.60
C PRO A 74 7.53 4.84 -9.80
N LYS A 75 6.38 4.36 -9.32
CA LYS A 75 5.90 2.99 -9.55
C LYS A 75 4.37 2.92 -9.63
N PRO A 76 3.79 1.91 -10.30
CA PRO A 76 2.34 1.75 -10.39
C PRO A 76 1.71 1.60 -9.00
N LEU A 77 0.71 2.44 -8.71
CA LEU A 77 -0.19 2.29 -7.57
C LEU A 77 -1.57 1.85 -8.09
N ILE A 78 -1.96 0.61 -7.80
CA ILE A 78 -3.10 -0.07 -8.43
C ILE A 78 -4.15 -0.39 -7.38
N GLY A 79 -5.38 0.05 -7.62
CA GLY A 79 -6.50 -0.22 -6.73
C GLY A 79 -7.80 0.34 -7.29
N PHE A 80 -8.91 -0.26 -6.88
CA PHE A 80 -10.25 0.16 -7.24
C PHE A 80 -11.21 -0.32 -6.14
N SER A 81 -12.32 0.39 -5.95
CA SER A 81 -13.55 -0.07 -5.31
C SER A 81 -14.63 1.00 -5.41
#